data_AF-A0A957Z1D6-F1
#
_entry.id   AF-A0A957Z1D6-F1
#
_cell.length_a   1.000
_cell.length_b   1.000
_cell.length_c   1.000
_cell.angle_alpha   90.00
_cell.angle_beta   90.00
_cell.angle_gamma   90.00
#
_symmetry.space_group_name_H-M   'P 1'
#
loop_
_entity.id
_entity.type
_entity.pdbx_description
1 polymer ?
#
loop_
_entity_poly.entity_id
_entity_poly.type
_entity_poly.pdbx_seq_one_letter_code
_entity_poly.pdbx_strand_id
1 'polypeptide(L)'
;FLSSLKPQSVQAALELFDANGDPVAGTSVLIMNLDNTEVIGVRFDPATPLQNGQRYTARVRGGSDGISTLDGRMMPDHFVWPFTVDAALDSQEQPPAGLTLQHEGVGRVGEAIAFTAEVKQGGTVTYTWDFGDSATATGATVNHVYTTVGTYVVRVTATNSLGAISEEIVVQVSEKNQAKTIQLFLPIVMR
;
A
#
# COMPACT_ATOMS: atom_id res chain seq x y z
N PHE A 1 -9.22 19.82 14.32
CA PHE A 1 -9.18 21.28 14.60
C PHE A 1 -9.43 22.16 13.37
N LEU A 2 -9.12 21.74 12.13
CA LEU A 2 -9.30 22.56 10.91
C LEU A 2 -10.72 22.58 10.30
N SER A 3 -11.69 21.84 10.86
CA SER A 3 -13.05 21.73 10.31
C SER A 3 -14.01 22.87 10.71
N SER A 4 -13.51 23.97 11.29
CA SER A 4 -14.37 24.95 12.00
C SER A 4 -14.16 26.42 11.61
N LEU A 5 -13.46 26.71 10.50
CA LEU A 5 -13.22 28.09 10.06
C LEU A 5 -13.99 28.38 8.76
N LYS A 6 -14.74 29.47 8.74
CA LYS A 6 -15.50 29.95 7.58
C LYS A 6 -15.08 31.37 7.21
N PRO A 7 -14.33 31.55 6.11
CA PRO A 7 -14.09 32.89 5.59
C PRO A 7 -15.42 33.55 5.21
N GLN A 8 -15.60 34.82 5.58
CA GLN A 8 -16.88 35.53 5.39
C GLN A 8 -16.92 36.36 4.10
N SER A 9 -15.83 36.37 3.33
CA SER A 9 -15.67 37.23 2.17
C SER A 9 -15.07 36.49 0.98
N VAL A 10 -15.48 36.91 -0.22
CA VAL A 10 -14.86 36.52 -1.50
C VAL A 10 -13.44 37.07 -1.68
N GLN A 11 -12.95 37.86 -0.73
CA GLN A 11 -11.56 38.33 -0.67
C GLN A 11 -10.67 37.45 0.22
N ALA A 12 -11.20 36.34 0.73
CA ALA A 12 -10.41 35.44 1.56
C ALA A 12 -9.26 34.81 0.77
N ALA A 13 -8.13 34.64 1.43
CA ALA A 13 -6.93 34.05 0.83
C ALA A 13 -6.25 33.10 1.82
N LEU A 14 -5.71 32.01 1.30
CA LEU A 14 -4.81 31.13 2.01
C LEU A 14 -3.40 31.33 1.44
N GLU A 15 -2.46 31.65 2.31
CA GLU A 15 -1.05 31.84 1.95
C GLU A 15 -0.21 30.83 2.72
N LEU A 16 0.85 30.32 2.08
CA LEU A 16 1.82 29.43 2.70
C LEU A 16 3.19 30.10 2.80
N PHE A 17 3.87 29.85 3.90
CA PHE A 17 5.24 30.29 4.17
C PHE A 17 6.10 29.08 4.52
N ASP A 18 7.35 29.05 4.07
CA ASP A 18 8.30 28.01 4.43
C ASP A 18 8.83 28.17 5.86
N ALA A 19 9.82 27.36 6.26
CA ALA A 19 10.39 27.43 7.60
C ALA A 19 11.22 28.70 7.88
N ASN A 20 11.67 29.40 6.84
CA ASN A 20 12.37 30.67 6.95
C ASN A 20 11.39 31.86 6.99
N GLY A 21 10.11 31.61 6.71
CA GLY A 21 9.07 32.63 6.60
C GLY A 21 8.95 33.22 5.21
N ASP A 22 9.60 32.62 4.20
CA ASP A 22 9.50 33.05 2.82
C ASP A 22 8.18 32.55 2.20
N PRO A 23 7.49 33.38 1.38
CA PRO A 23 6.24 32.98 0.76
C PRO A 23 6.45 31.84 -0.23
N VAL A 24 5.65 30.78 -0.11
CA VAL A 24 5.61 29.67 -1.07
C VAL A 24 4.80 30.12 -2.27
N ALA A 25 5.36 29.98 -3.48
CA ALA A 25 4.65 30.28 -4.72
C ALA A 25 3.45 29.33 -4.91
N GLY A 26 2.30 29.88 -5.30
CA GLY A 26 1.08 29.09 -5.54
C GLY A 26 -0.15 29.97 -5.74
N THR A 27 -1.30 29.32 -5.88
CA THR A 27 -2.59 29.98 -6.12
C THR A 27 -3.55 29.67 -4.98
N SER A 28 -4.20 30.70 -4.43
CA SER A 28 -5.30 30.53 -3.48
C SER A 28 -6.63 30.41 -4.25
N VAL A 29 -7.42 29.39 -3.92
CA VAL A 29 -8.70 29.10 -4.56
C VAL A 29 -9.80 29.07 -3.50
N LEU A 30 -10.85 29.87 -3.72
CA LEU A 30 -12.04 29.84 -2.87
C LEU A 30 -12.90 28.62 -3.20
N ILE A 31 -13.42 27.99 -2.15
CA ILE A 31 -14.40 26.93 -2.27
C ILE A 31 -15.74 27.54 -1.88
N MET A 32 -16.65 27.62 -2.85
CA MET A 32 -18.00 28.15 -2.67
C MET A 32 -18.99 27.01 -2.42
N ASN A 33 -20.11 27.32 -1.77
CA ASN A 33 -21.28 26.43 -1.75
C ASN A 33 -21.88 26.28 -3.16
N LEU A 34 -22.82 25.34 -3.33
CA LEU A 34 -23.38 24.96 -4.63
C LEU A 34 -24.08 26.10 -5.39
N ASP A 35 -24.59 27.10 -4.68
CA ASP A 35 -25.29 28.26 -5.26
C ASP A 35 -24.37 29.50 -5.42
N ASN A 36 -23.08 29.37 -5.12
CA ASN A 36 -22.07 30.44 -5.16
C ASN A 36 -22.39 31.66 -4.29
N THR A 37 -23.16 31.51 -3.22
CA THR A 37 -23.51 32.62 -2.31
C THR A 37 -22.64 32.68 -1.05
N GLU A 38 -22.00 31.58 -0.66
CA GLU A 38 -21.21 31.47 0.58
C GLU A 38 -19.85 30.83 0.32
N VAL A 39 -18.78 31.39 0.90
CA VAL A 39 -17.46 30.74 0.95
C VAL A 39 -17.48 29.68 2.05
N ILE A 40 -17.29 28.41 1.67
CA ILE A 40 -17.26 27.26 2.59
C ILE A 40 -15.84 26.78 2.90
N GLY A 41 -14.82 27.30 2.20
CA GLY A 41 -13.43 27.01 2.48
C GLY A 41 -12.46 27.73 1.55
N VAL A 42 -11.17 27.55 1.80
CA VAL A 42 -10.08 28.01 0.93
C VAL A 42 -9.08 26.88 0.76
N ARG A 43 -8.58 26.72 -0.46
CA ARG A 43 -7.51 25.80 -0.82
C ARG A 43 -6.31 26.60 -1.33
N PHE A 44 -5.11 26.08 -1.13
CA PHE A 44 -3.89 26.59 -1.74
C PHE A 44 -3.28 25.53 -2.64
N ASP A 45 -2.99 25.89 -3.89
CA ASP A 45 -2.33 25.07 -4.89
C ASP A 45 -0.89 25.56 -5.07
N PRO A 46 0.12 24.90 -4.48
CA PRO A 46 1.50 25.33 -4.59
C PRO A 46 2.02 25.12 -6.01
N ALA A 47 2.84 26.05 -6.51
CA ALA A 47 3.44 25.99 -7.85
C ALA A 47 4.45 24.84 -7.98
N THR A 48 5.04 24.42 -6.86
CA THR A 48 5.89 23.23 -6.75
C THR A 48 5.41 22.36 -5.59
N PRO A 49 5.58 21.03 -5.66
CA PRO A 49 5.25 20.16 -4.54
C PRO A 49 5.97 20.56 -3.25
N LEU A 50 5.22 20.62 -2.15
CA LEU A 50 5.80 20.88 -0.83
C LEU A 50 6.72 19.73 -0.42
N GLN A 51 7.77 20.04 0.33
CA GLN A 51 8.81 19.08 0.69
C GLN A 51 8.40 18.28 1.93
N ASN A 52 8.53 16.95 1.87
CA ASN A 52 8.24 16.07 3.00
C ASN A 52 9.16 16.34 4.20
N GLY A 53 8.61 16.30 5.40
CA GLY A 53 9.33 16.60 6.64
C GLY A 53 9.63 18.08 6.84
N GLN A 54 9.30 18.94 5.87
CA GLN A 54 9.50 20.37 5.98
C GLN A 54 8.33 21.02 6.73
N ARG A 55 8.69 21.93 7.65
CA ARG A 55 7.71 22.75 8.36
C ARG A 55 7.31 23.95 7.51
N TYR A 56 6.02 24.20 7.44
CA TYR A 56 5.39 25.34 6.80
C TYR A 56 4.47 26.07 7.77
N THR A 57 4.12 27.30 7.42
CA THR A 57 3.12 28.09 8.14
C THR A 57 2.03 28.48 7.17
N ALA A 58 0.79 28.15 7.51
CA ALA A 58 -0.38 28.60 6.77
C ALA A 58 -0.96 29.86 7.42
N ARG A 59 -1.36 30.81 6.58
CA ARG A 59 -2.10 32.01 6.98
C ARG A 59 -3.37 32.11 6.16
N VAL A 60 -4.52 32.06 6.83
CA VAL A 60 -5.80 32.41 6.21
C VAL A 60 -6.13 33.87 6.55
N ARG A 61 -6.60 34.63 5.55
CA ARG A 61 -7.11 35.99 5.70
C ARG A 61 -8.58 36.01 5.34
N GLY A 62 -9.38 36.77 6.09
CA GLY A 62 -10.84 36.83 5.91
C GLY A 62 -11.34 37.90 4.95
N GLY A 63 -10.45 38.73 4.38
CA GLY A 63 -10.85 39.91 3.61
C GLY A 63 -11.43 41.02 4.50
N SER A 64 -12.24 41.91 3.92
CA SER A 64 -12.89 43.02 4.63
C SER A 64 -13.83 42.58 5.75
N ASP A 65 -14.40 41.38 5.63
CA ASP A 65 -15.44 40.86 6.53
C ASP A 65 -14.87 39.92 7.60
N GLY A 66 -13.54 39.75 7.61
CA GLY A 66 -12.84 38.94 8.59
C GLY A 66 -13.11 37.44 8.48
N ILE A 67 -12.67 36.70 9.49
CA ILE A 67 -12.84 35.25 9.57
C ILE A 67 -13.82 35.00 10.71
N SER A 68 -14.83 34.15 10.48
CA SER A 68 -15.67 33.66 11.58
C SER A 68 -15.42 32.17 11.82
N THR A 69 -15.62 31.74 13.05
CA THR A 69 -15.76 30.33 13.36
C THR A 69 -17.14 29.81 12.93
N LEU A 70 -17.31 28.49 12.86
CA LEU A 70 -18.59 27.87 12.47
C LEU A 70 -19.78 28.24 13.38
N ASP A 71 -19.50 28.58 14.64
CA ASP A 71 -20.44 29.11 15.63
C ASP A 71 -20.67 30.64 15.52
N GLY A 72 -20.12 31.30 14.49
CA GLY A 72 -20.36 32.70 14.16
C GLY A 72 -19.51 33.71 14.94
N ARG A 73 -18.49 33.26 15.67
CA ARG A 73 -17.60 34.17 16.42
C ARG A 73 -16.56 34.76 15.48
N MET A 74 -16.47 36.08 15.46
CA MET A 74 -15.43 36.79 14.71
C MET A 74 -14.04 36.55 15.31
N MET A 75 -13.10 36.23 14.45
CA MET A 75 -11.67 36.07 14.74
C MET A 75 -10.89 37.29 14.22
N PRO A 76 -9.60 37.43 14.57
CA PRO A 76 -8.72 38.44 13.97
C PRO A 76 -8.76 38.41 12.43
N ASP A 77 -8.32 39.50 11.81
CA ASP A 77 -8.26 39.70 10.35
C ASP A 77 -7.55 38.54 9.61
N HIS A 78 -6.65 37.84 10.31
CA HIS A 78 -5.97 36.65 9.84
C HIS A 78 -5.80 35.60 10.96
N PHE A 79 -5.71 34.34 10.56
CA PHE A 79 -5.37 33.22 11.45
C PHE A 79 -4.15 32.48 10.89
N VAL A 80 -3.19 32.17 11.76
CA VAL A 80 -1.91 31.57 11.39
C VAL A 80 -1.70 30.29 12.18
N TRP A 81 -1.31 29.22 11.49
CA TRP A 81 -0.94 27.98 12.14
C TRP A 81 0.24 27.30 11.44
N PRO A 82 1.19 26.75 12.21
CA PRO A 82 2.23 25.91 11.64
C PRO A 82 1.67 24.51 11.35
N PHE A 83 2.21 23.89 10.30
CA PHE A 83 2.07 22.47 10.05
C PHE A 83 3.40 21.93 9.51
N THR A 84 3.66 20.66 9.74
CA THR A 84 4.71 19.96 8.99
C THR A 84 4.00 19.27 7.85
N VAL A 85 4.54 19.34 6.62
CA VAL A 85 4.15 18.38 5.59
C VAL A 85 4.66 17.06 6.10
N ASP A 86 3.76 16.37 6.78
CA ASP A 86 4.02 15.03 7.22
C ASP A 86 4.41 14.25 5.98
N ALA A 87 5.42 13.39 6.09
CA ALA A 87 5.73 12.48 4.99
C ALA A 87 4.60 11.45 4.74
N ALA A 88 3.44 11.62 5.37
CA ALA A 88 2.30 10.72 5.34
C ALA A 88 1.53 10.89 4.03
N LEU A 89 1.42 9.88 3.17
CA LEU A 89 0.46 8.77 3.34
C LEU A 89 0.90 7.50 2.56
N ASP A 90 2.16 7.08 2.65
CA ASP A 90 2.60 5.75 2.19
C ASP A 90 3.32 4.93 3.29
N SER A 91 3.19 5.36 4.54
CA SER A 91 3.90 4.78 5.69
C SER A 91 3.08 4.71 6.98
N GLN A 92 1.75 4.76 6.88
CA GLN A 92 0.99 3.96 7.85
C GLN A 92 1.25 2.53 7.42
N GLU A 93 2.10 1.80 8.15
CA GLU A 93 2.12 0.35 8.05
C GLU A 93 0.64 -0.11 8.03
N GLN A 94 0.26 -0.93 7.06
CA GLN A 94 -1.09 -1.47 6.94
C GLN A 94 -1.00 -2.98 7.13
N PRO A 95 -2.05 -3.67 7.60
CA PRO A 95 -2.06 -5.12 7.57
C PRO A 95 -1.73 -5.61 6.16
N PRO A 96 -0.95 -6.70 6.01
CA PRO A 96 -0.65 -7.24 4.69
C PRO A 96 -1.94 -7.57 3.94
N ALA A 97 -1.99 -7.28 2.64
CA ALA A 97 -3.13 -7.62 1.79
C ALA A 97 -2.71 -8.01 0.36
N GLY A 98 -3.51 -8.88 -0.25
CA GLY A 98 -3.26 -9.36 -1.61
C GLY A 98 -2.01 -10.23 -1.73
N LEU A 99 -1.78 -11.12 -0.76
CA LEU A 99 -0.71 -12.13 -0.86
C LEU A 99 -0.98 -13.02 -2.07
N THR A 100 0.04 -13.19 -2.90
CA THR A 100 0.05 -14.14 -4.01
C THR A 100 1.14 -15.15 -3.77
N LEU A 101 0.90 -16.39 -4.16
CA LEU A 101 1.84 -17.50 -4.07
C LEU A 101 1.91 -18.19 -5.43
N GLN A 102 3.14 -18.44 -5.90
CA GLN A 102 3.40 -19.14 -7.16
C GLN A 102 4.56 -20.12 -6.97
N HIS A 103 4.64 -21.13 -7.83
CA HIS A 103 5.78 -22.03 -7.89
C HIS A 103 6.20 -22.31 -9.33
N GLU A 104 7.51 -22.55 -9.52
CA GLU A 104 8.10 -22.95 -10.79
C GLU A 104 8.90 -24.25 -10.60
N GLY A 105 8.86 -25.11 -11.63
CA GLY A 105 9.48 -26.43 -11.59
C GLY A 105 8.45 -27.57 -11.52
N VAL A 106 8.89 -28.77 -11.88
CA VAL A 106 8.05 -29.97 -11.86
C VAL A 106 8.25 -30.66 -10.51
N GLY A 107 7.16 -31.03 -9.84
CA GLY A 107 7.24 -31.81 -8.60
C GLY A 107 7.78 -33.22 -8.86
N ARG A 108 9.10 -33.37 -8.71
CA ARG A 108 9.80 -34.64 -8.79
C ARG A 108 10.72 -34.82 -7.60
N VAL A 109 10.81 -36.05 -7.10
CA VAL A 109 11.68 -36.38 -5.98
C VAL A 109 13.13 -36.00 -6.31
N GLY A 110 13.75 -35.21 -5.42
CA GLY A 110 15.13 -34.75 -5.58
C GLY A 110 15.34 -33.70 -6.67
N GLU A 111 14.29 -33.00 -7.11
CA GLU A 111 14.39 -31.78 -7.91
C GLU A 111 13.95 -30.57 -7.09
N ALA A 112 14.59 -29.43 -7.31
CA ALA A 112 14.24 -28.18 -6.65
C ALA A 112 13.01 -27.55 -7.31
N ILE A 113 12.05 -27.14 -6.49
CA ILE A 113 10.91 -26.31 -6.88
C ILE A 113 11.15 -24.93 -6.28
N ALA A 114 11.05 -23.90 -7.12
CA ALA A 114 11.14 -22.51 -6.67
C ALA A 114 9.74 -22.04 -6.27
N PHE A 115 9.64 -21.39 -5.10
CA PHE A 115 8.41 -20.78 -4.60
C PHE A 115 8.63 -19.29 -4.43
N THR A 116 7.66 -18.49 -4.87
CA THR A 116 7.70 -17.04 -4.76
C THR A 116 6.38 -16.55 -4.18
N ALA A 117 6.48 -15.61 -3.23
CA ALA A 117 5.36 -14.91 -2.65
C ALA A 117 5.52 -13.40 -2.79
N GLU A 118 4.40 -12.72 -3.01
CA GLU A 118 4.36 -11.26 -3.13
C GLU A 118 3.10 -10.73 -2.47
N VAL A 119 3.25 -9.76 -1.57
CA VAL A 119 2.17 -8.97 -0.99
C VAL A 119 1.98 -7.68 -1.79
N LYS A 120 0.74 -7.32 -2.10
CA LYS A 120 0.43 -6.10 -2.87
C LYS A 120 0.33 -4.84 -2.02
N GLN A 121 -0.01 -4.97 -0.73
CA GLN A 121 -0.18 -3.85 0.21
C GLN A 121 0.23 -4.24 1.64
N GLY A 122 0.65 -3.29 2.47
CA GLY A 122 1.00 -3.54 3.88
C GLY A 122 2.47 -3.36 4.25
N GLY A 123 3.24 -2.65 3.41
CA GLY A 123 4.63 -2.30 3.70
C GLY A 123 5.58 -3.51 3.74
N THR A 124 6.63 -3.41 4.57
CA THR A 124 7.62 -4.47 4.73
C THR A 124 7.06 -5.64 5.51
N VAL A 125 7.09 -6.84 4.92
CA VAL A 125 6.60 -8.07 5.53
C VAL A 125 7.71 -9.12 5.63
N THR A 126 7.58 -10.01 6.62
CA THR A 126 8.39 -11.23 6.73
C THR A 126 7.60 -12.41 6.19
N TYR A 127 8.20 -13.18 5.28
CA TYR A 127 7.61 -14.39 4.72
C TYR A 127 8.14 -15.63 5.45
N THR A 128 7.22 -16.50 5.85
CA THR A 128 7.51 -17.83 6.43
C THR A 128 6.80 -18.90 5.63
N TRP A 129 7.49 -19.98 5.34
CA TRP A 129 7.00 -21.09 4.52
C TRP A 129 6.93 -22.38 5.33
N ASP A 130 5.88 -23.15 5.12
CA ASP A 130 5.73 -24.55 5.53
C ASP A 130 5.46 -25.36 4.25
N PHE A 131 6.31 -26.35 3.97
CA PHE A 131 6.22 -27.16 2.75
C PHE A 131 5.34 -28.41 2.91
N GLY A 132 4.73 -28.63 4.08
CA GLY A 132 3.87 -29.79 4.34
C GLY A 132 4.63 -31.11 4.55
N ASP A 133 5.97 -31.06 4.57
CA ASP A 133 6.87 -32.19 4.86
C ASP A 133 7.72 -31.97 6.11
N SER A 134 7.28 -31.05 6.99
CA SER A 134 7.97 -30.54 8.19
C SER A 134 9.14 -29.58 7.93
N ALA A 135 9.54 -29.35 6.68
CA ALA A 135 10.54 -28.33 6.37
C ALA A 135 9.90 -26.93 6.36
N THR A 136 10.69 -25.94 6.77
CA THR A 136 10.28 -24.52 6.78
C THR A 136 11.37 -23.64 6.18
N ALA A 137 10.99 -22.50 5.60
CA ALA A 137 11.93 -21.51 5.10
C ALA A 137 11.44 -20.07 5.33
N THR A 138 12.32 -19.10 5.11
CA THR A 138 12.01 -17.67 5.22
C THR A 138 12.52 -16.91 4.01
N GLY A 139 11.79 -15.87 3.59
CA GLY A 139 12.13 -15.02 2.45
C GLY A 139 11.05 -15.03 1.36
N ALA A 140 11.04 -14.01 0.50
CA ALA A 140 10.02 -13.86 -0.54
C ALA A 140 10.14 -14.94 -1.63
N THR A 141 11.37 -15.40 -1.91
CA THR A 141 11.66 -16.49 -2.85
C THR A 141 12.50 -17.55 -2.16
N VAL A 142 12.09 -18.81 -2.25
CA VAL A 142 12.75 -19.96 -1.63
C VAL A 142 12.77 -21.15 -2.58
N ASN A 143 13.77 -22.03 -2.43
CA ASN A 143 13.82 -23.31 -3.15
C ASN A 143 13.63 -24.45 -2.16
N HIS A 144 12.82 -25.44 -2.53
CA HIS A 144 12.62 -26.65 -1.71
C HIS A 144 12.75 -27.91 -2.54
N VAL A 145 13.22 -29.00 -1.92
CA VAL A 145 13.42 -30.30 -2.54
C VAL A 145 12.70 -31.37 -1.73
N TYR A 146 11.68 -31.99 -2.33
CA TYR A 146 10.98 -33.12 -1.72
C TYR A 146 11.75 -34.42 -1.92
N THR A 147 11.85 -35.21 -0.85
CA THR A 147 12.58 -36.49 -0.83
C THR A 147 11.68 -37.71 -1.02
N THR A 148 10.37 -37.54 -0.86
CA THR A 148 9.36 -38.59 -1.00
C THR A 148 8.28 -38.17 -2.01
N VAL A 149 7.65 -39.16 -2.63
CA VAL A 149 6.48 -38.91 -3.50
C VAL A 149 5.26 -38.61 -2.66
N GLY A 150 4.39 -37.74 -3.15
CA GLY A 150 3.19 -37.39 -2.41
C GLY A 150 2.54 -36.10 -2.88
N THR A 151 1.43 -35.78 -2.23
CA THR A 151 0.76 -34.48 -2.35
C THR A 151 1.13 -33.65 -1.13
N TYR A 152 1.66 -32.46 -1.36
CA TYR A 152 2.06 -31.53 -0.30
C TYR A 152 1.25 -30.25 -0.40
N VAL A 153 0.81 -29.74 0.74
CA VAL A 153 0.18 -28.42 0.86
C VAL A 153 1.25 -27.45 1.32
N VAL A 154 1.68 -26.56 0.43
CA VAL A 154 2.65 -25.52 0.73
C VAL A 154 1.91 -24.29 1.19
N ARG A 155 2.24 -23.79 2.38
CA ARG A 155 1.67 -22.58 2.97
C ARG A 155 2.75 -21.51 3.09
N VAL A 156 2.45 -20.28 2.64
CA VAL A 156 3.23 -19.09 3.00
C VAL A 156 2.41 -18.20 3.91
N THR A 157 3.07 -17.61 4.91
CA THR A 157 2.50 -16.57 5.77
C THR A 157 3.35 -15.31 5.67
N ALA A 158 2.72 -14.21 5.31
CA ALA A 158 3.32 -12.88 5.29
C ALA A 158 2.86 -12.10 6.55
N THR A 159 3.82 -11.64 7.34
CA THR A 159 3.56 -11.01 8.66
C THR A 159 4.25 -9.65 8.76
N ASN A 160 3.57 -8.67 9.35
CA ASN A 160 4.17 -7.41 9.82
C ASN A 160 3.69 -7.09 11.25
N SER A 161 3.96 -5.88 11.75
CA SER A 161 3.59 -5.52 13.13
C SER A 161 2.08 -5.41 13.36
N LEU A 162 1.28 -5.36 12.29
CA LEU A 162 -0.16 -5.15 12.33
C LEU A 162 -0.99 -6.40 12.05
N GLY A 163 -0.37 -7.47 11.54
CA GLY A 163 -1.06 -8.72 11.31
C GLY A 163 -0.31 -9.68 10.41
N ALA A 164 -1.02 -10.75 10.04
CA ALA A 164 -0.53 -11.79 9.15
C ALA A 164 -1.65 -12.24 8.19
N ILE A 165 -1.25 -12.61 6.97
CA ILE A 165 -2.11 -13.30 6.00
C ILE A 165 -1.37 -14.52 5.45
N SER A 166 -2.12 -15.54 5.07
CA SER A 166 -1.56 -16.80 4.55
C SER A 166 -2.23 -17.21 3.24
N GLU A 167 -1.47 -17.87 2.38
CA GLU A 167 -1.93 -18.48 1.14
C GLU A 167 -1.35 -19.89 1.00
N GLU A 168 -2.04 -20.75 0.25
CA GLU A 168 -1.67 -22.15 0.05
C GLU A 168 -1.69 -22.57 -1.42
N ILE A 169 -0.83 -23.52 -1.77
CA ILE A 169 -0.91 -24.26 -3.03
C ILE A 169 -0.65 -25.74 -2.80
N VAL A 170 -1.23 -26.56 -3.67
CA VAL A 170 -0.99 -28.00 -3.70
C VAL A 170 0.10 -28.33 -4.71
N VAL A 171 1.15 -29.01 -4.26
CA VAL A 171 2.23 -29.53 -5.10
C VAL A 171 2.15 -31.05 -5.15
N GLN A 172 2.17 -31.60 -6.37
CA GLN A 172 2.22 -33.04 -6.60
C GLN A 172 3.65 -33.47 -6.91
N VAL A 173 4.23 -34.31 -6.05
CA VAL A 173 5.59 -34.83 -6.23
C VAL A 173 5.53 -36.28 -6.70
N SER A 174 6.17 -36.53 -7.84
CA SER A 174 6.23 -37.83 -8.50
C SER A 174 7.66 -38.36 -8.56
N GLU A 175 7.83 -39.64 -8.88
CA GLU A 175 9.17 -40.18 -9.12
C GLU A 175 9.82 -39.52 -10.34
N LYS A 176 11.16 -39.46 -10.35
CA LYS A 176 11.91 -39.14 -11.56
C LYS A 176 11.61 -40.24 -12.61
N ASN A 177 11.04 -39.84 -13.74
CA ASN A 177 10.74 -40.70 -14.90
C ASN A 177 9.59 -41.70 -14.75
N GLN A 178 8.33 -41.23 -14.74
CA GLN A 178 7.25 -42.07 -15.32
C GLN A 178 7.43 -42.15 -16.84
N ALA A 179 8.33 -43.00 -17.32
CA ALA A 179 8.27 -43.46 -18.69
C ALA A 179 6.92 -44.19 -18.86
N LYS A 180 6.02 -43.66 -19.70
CA LYS A 180 4.86 -44.42 -20.16
C LYS A 180 5.38 -45.57 -21.03
N THR A 181 5.59 -46.74 -20.45
CA THR A 181 5.96 -47.94 -21.21
C THR A 181 4.78 -48.37 -22.10
N ILE A 182 4.98 -48.43 -23.41
CA ILE A 182 4.04 -49.05 -24.34
C ILE A 182 4.43 -50.53 -24.46
N GLN A 183 3.58 -51.44 -23.99
CA GLN A 183 3.72 -52.87 -24.32
C GLN A 183 3.01 -53.17 -25.64
N LEU A 184 3.78 -53.54 -26.67
CA LEU A 184 3.24 -54.10 -27.92
C LEU A 184 3.28 -55.63 -27.83
N PHE A 185 2.11 -56.27 -27.83
CA PHE A 185 2.01 -57.72 -28.03
C PHE A 185 2.17 -58.02 -29.53
N LEU A 186 3.17 -58.82 -29.91
CA LEU A 186 3.28 -59.34 -31.27
C LEU A 186 2.17 -60.39 -31.48
N PRO A 187 1.45 -60.38 -32.63
CA PRO A 187 0.50 -61.45 -32.93
C PRO A 187 1.23 -62.77 -33.10
N ILE A 188 0.80 -63.80 -32.36
CA ILE A 188 1.26 -65.18 -32.57
C ILE A 188 0.67 -65.65 -33.91
N VAL A 189 1.51 -65.81 -34.92
CA VAL A 189 1.11 -66.50 -36.16
C VAL A 189 1.24 -68.00 -35.91
N MET A 190 0.12 -68.69 -35.69
CA MET A 190 0.09 -70.15 -35.81
C MET A 190 0.06 -70.51 -37.30
N ARG A 191 0.90 -71.47 -37.68
CA ARG A 191 1.03 -71.99 -39.04
C ARG A 191 -0.14 -72.91 -39.41
#